data_AF-A0A9Q8HPD8-F1
#
_entry.id   AF-A0A9Q8HPD8-F1
#
_cell.length_a   1.000
_cell.length_b   1.000
_cell.length_c   1.000
_cell.angle_alpha   90.00
_cell.angle_beta   90.00
_cell.angle_gamma   90.00
#
_symmetry.space_group_name_H-M   'P 1'
#
loop_
_entity.id
_entity.type
_entity.pdbx_description
1 polymer ?
#
loop_
_entity_poly.entity_id
_entity_poly.type
_entity_poly.pdbx_seq_one_letter_code
_entity_poly.pdbx_strand_id
1 'polypeptide(L)'
;MNKLINETNDFGFFWSCDEIDHGWYFGKIKILIGDIIYPVENDEIYTLQIVFSNLKDSFINKYYPAGITKNGEFGEKNFNANEWGELALKDVFAIEVTELGGGHTQLGLCMGYSGDSERLFYSFDNENSFNEIRYPKGTV
;
A
#
# COMPACT_ATOMS: atom_id res chain seq x y z
N MET A 1 -4.21 21.29 -2.95
CA MET A 1 -4.11 19.82 -2.90
C MET A 1 -2.89 19.41 -3.69
N ASN A 2 -1.93 18.79 -3.01
CA ASN A 2 -0.74 18.20 -3.62
C ASN A 2 -1.09 16.84 -4.22
N LYS A 3 -0.32 16.42 -5.22
CA LYS A 3 -0.45 15.09 -5.82
C LYS A 3 0.90 14.55 -6.27
N LEU A 4 1.06 13.24 -6.16
CA LEU A 4 2.17 12.49 -6.72
C LEU A 4 1.56 11.24 -7.35
N ILE A 5 1.62 11.13 -8.67
CA ILE A 5 0.99 10.04 -9.42
C ILE A 5 2.00 9.53 -10.43
N ASN A 6 2.02 8.21 -10.65
CA ASN A 6 2.84 7.56 -11.66
C ASN A 6 2.48 8.00 -13.09
N GLU A 7 3.32 7.62 -14.06
CA GLU A 7 3.18 8.03 -15.46
C GLU A 7 1.89 7.52 -16.12
N THR A 8 1.40 6.35 -15.67
CA THR A 8 0.16 5.73 -16.15
C THR A 8 -1.11 6.30 -15.53
N ASN A 9 -0.98 7.18 -14.54
CA ASN A 9 -2.08 7.84 -13.82
C ASN A 9 -3.05 6.87 -13.12
N ASP A 10 -2.54 5.75 -12.61
CA ASP A 10 -3.31 4.70 -11.96
C ASP A 10 -2.74 4.29 -10.59
N PHE A 11 -1.62 4.87 -10.16
CA PHE A 11 -1.12 4.75 -8.80
C PHE A 11 -0.57 6.07 -8.28
N GLY A 12 -0.90 6.43 -7.04
CA GLY A 12 -0.37 7.65 -6.46
C GLY A 12 -1.10 8.12 -5.21
N PHE A 13 -0.77 9.33 -4.78
CA PHE A 13 -1.30 9.95 -3.57
C PHE A 13 -1.76 11.38 -3.84
N PHE A 14 -2.85 11.77 -3.19
CA PHE A 14 -3.34 13.15 -3.10
C PHE A 14 -3.33 13.57 -1.64
N TRP A 15 -2.88 14.77 -1.33
CA TRP A 15 -2.96 15.25 0.06
C TRP A 15 -3.13 16.76 0.17
N SER A 16 -3.68 17.21 1.31
CA SER A 16 -3.66 18.60 1.75
C SER A 16 -3.13 18.65 3.17
N CYS A 17 -2.33 19.67 3.46
CA CYS A 17 -2.02 20.03 4.84
C CYS A 17 -3.01 21.11 5.24
N ASP A 18 -3.81 20.80 6.26
CA ASP A 18 -4.88 21.65 6.74
C ASP A 18 -4.42 22.41 8.00
N GLU A 19 -3.60 21.76 8.84
CA GLU A 19 -3.07 22.33 10.08
C GLU A 19 -1.62 21.89 10.33
N ILE A 20 -0.86 22.76 11.01
CA ILE A 20 0.47 22.45 11.53
C ILE A 20 0.47 22.75 13.02
N ASP A 21 0.69 21.75 13.87
CA ASP A 21 0.75 21.90 15.33
C ASP A 21 2.03 21.27 15.90
N HIS A 22 2.81 22.04 16.67
CA HIS A 22 4.10 21.62 17.25
C HIS A 22 5.06 20.91 16.26
N GLY A 23 5.04 21.31 14.98
CA GLY A 23 5.86 20.70 13.91
C GLY A 23 5.29 19.41 13.30
N TRP A 24 4.09 19.01 13.72
CA TRP A 24 3.31 17.95 13.11
C TRP A 24 2.39 18.50 12.03
N TYR A 25 2.27 17.80 10.91
CA TYR A 25 1.46 18.19 9.77
C TYR A 25 0.21 17.32 9.74
N PHE A 26 -0.94 17.98 9.88
CA PHE A 26 -2.24 17.34 9.84
C PHE A 26 -2.96 17.72 8.55
N GLY A 27 -3.75 16.78 8.03
CA GLY A 27 -4.66 17.06 6.93
C GLY A 27 -5.16 15.80 6.27
N LYS A 28 -5.57 15.93 5.01
CA LYS A 28 -6.24 14.86 4.28
C LYS A 28 -5.27 14.16 3.35
N ILE A 29 -5.37 12.85 3.23
CA ILE A 29 -4.61 12.06 2.27
C ILE A 29 -5.50 10.98 1.64
N LYS A 30 -5.29 10.73 0.35
CA LYS A 30 -5.94 9.68 -0.41
C LYS A 30 -4.93 8.96 -1.27
N ILE A 31 -5.12 7.65 -1.45
CA ILE A 31 -4.36 6.83 -2.39
C ILE A 31 -5.21 6.54 -3.64
N LEU A 32 -4.57 6.55 -4.80
CA LEU A 32 -5.10 6.08 -6.08
C LEU A 32 -4.53 4.70 -6.35
N ILE A 33 -5.39 3.73 -6.65
CA ILE A 33 -5.02 2.37 -7.06
C ILE A 33 -5.94 1.94 -8.20
N GLY A 34 -5.41 1.80 -9.41
CA GLY A 34 -6.21 1.63 -10.61
C GLY A 34 -7.08 2.86 -10.86
N ASP A 35 -8.39 2.66 -10.88
CA ASP A 35 -9.42 3.69 -10.96
C ASP A 35 -10.03 4.07 -9.59
N ILE A 36 -9.57 3.45 -8.51
CA ILE A 36 -10.12 3.62 -7.17
C ILE A 36 -9.33 4.66 -6.39
N ILE A 37 -10.05 5.62 -5.79
CA ILE A 37 -9.50 6.56 -4.83
C ILE A 37 -10.00 6.20 -3.43
N TYR A 38 -9.09 5.95 -2.49
CA TYR A 38 -9.37 5.55 -1.11
C TYR A 38 -8.72 6.51 -0.09
N PRO A 39 -9.35 6.80 1.06
CA PRO A 39 -10.72 6.44 1.42
C PRO A 39 -11.74 7.13 0.50
N VAL A 40 -12.90 6.49 0.32
CA VAL A 40 -13.98 7.03 -0.51
C VAL A 40 -14.50 8.33 0.13
N GLU A 41 -14.84 8.27 1.42
CA GLU A 41 -15.17 9.42 2.25
C GLU A 41 -13.89 10.15 2.69
N ASN A 42 -13.94 11.46 2.94
CA ASN A 42 -12.76 12.28 3.21
C ASN A 42 -12.90 13.13 4.47
N ASP A 43 -13.42 12.49 5.51
CA ASP A 43 -13.87 13.18 6.73
C ASP A 43 -12.83 13.13 7.85
N GLU A 44 -11.78 12.33 7.66
CA GLU A 44 -10.71 12.16 8.63
C GLU A 44 -9.54 13.10 8.38
N ILE A 45 -8.86 13.43 9.48
CA ILE A 45 -7.62 14.21 9.50
C ILE A 45 -6.52 13.28 9.98
N TYR A 46 -5.50 13.13 9.14
CA TYR A 46 -4.37 12.25 9.36
C TYR A 46 -3.13 13.04 9.79
N THR A 47 -2.29 12.41 10.61
CA THR A 47 -0.92 12.88 10.82
C THR A 47 -0.08 12.49 9.61
N LEU A 48 0.04 13.38 8.63
CA LEU A 48 0.61 13.10 7.31
C LEU A 48 2.03 12.53 7.38
N GLN A 49 2.83 12.98 8.34
CA GLN A 49 4.20 12.48 8.52
C GLN A 49 4.24 11.01 8.92
N ILE A 50 3.28 10.55 9.74
CA ILE A 50 3.21 9.15 10.17
C ILE A 50 2.83 8.30 8.97
N VAL A 51 1.78 8.68 8.23
CA VAL A 51 1.34 7.98 7.01
C VAL A 51 2.50 7.83 6.02
N PHE A 52 3.18 8.92 5.67
CA PHE A 52 4.31 8.85 4.73
C PHE A 52 5.53 8.11 5.28
N SER A 53 5.80 8.18 6.59
CA SER A 53 6.92 7.44 7.20
C SER A 53 6.68 5.95 7.17
N ASN A 54 5.47 5.49 7.49
CA ASN A 54 5.08 4.09 7.45
C ASN A 54 5.14 3.53 6.02
N LEU A 55 4.59 4.27 5.05
CA LEU A 55 4.67 3.92 3.64
C LEU A 55 6.14 3.78 3.21
N LYS A 56 6.98 4.78 3.49
CA LYS A 56 8.41 4.75 3.15
C LYS A 56 9.13 3.58 3.82
N ASP A 57 8.88 3.34 5.10
CA ASP A 57 9.54 2.30 5.87
C ASP A 57 9.22 0.91 5.32
N SER A 58 8.02 0.70 4.80
CA SER A 58 7.61 -0.55 4.15
C SER A 58 8.50 -0.97 2.99
N PHE A 59 9.16 -0.03 2.30
CA PHE A 59 10.09 -0.33 1.21
C PHE A 59 11.55 -0.41 1.66
N ILE A 60 11.91 0.25 2.75
CA ILE A 60 13.27 0.21 3.33
C ILE A 60 13.44 -1.07 4.16
N ASN A 61 12.48 -1.32 5.07
CA ASN A 61 12.45 -2.41 6.03
C ASN A 61 11.29 -3.36 5.68
N LYS A 62 11.32 -3.92 4.46
CA LYS A 62 10.28 -4.82 3.94
C LYS A 62 9.96 -5.94 4.93
N TYR A 63 8.71 -5.98 5.39
CA TYR A 63 8.21 -7.04 6.25
C TYR A 63 7.57 -8.16 5.42
N TYR A 64 8.20 -9.33 5.40
CA TYR A 64 7.70 -10.53 4.71
C TYR A 64 7.09 -11.49 5.74
N PRO A 65 5.75 -11.57 5.88
CA PRO A 65 5.13 -12.30 6.99
C PRO A 65 5.45 -13.81 6.97
N ALA A 66 5.52 -14.41 5.79
CA ALA A 66 5.90 -15.81 5.59
C ALA A 66 7.40 -16.04 5.33
N GLY A 67 8.20 -14.95 5.35
CA GLY A 67 9.61 -14.94 4.97
C GLY A 67 9.86 -14.95 3.46
N ILE A 68 11.16 -15.04 3.12
CA ILE A 68 11.67 -14.90 1.76
C ILE A 68 12.31 -16.23 1.33
N THR A 69 12.16 -16.59 0.06
CA THR A 69 12.95 -17.63 -0.60
C THR A 69 14.31 -17.08 -1.01
N LYS A 70 15.16 -17.92 -1.62
CA LYS A 70 16.54 -17.53 -2.00
C LYS A 70 16.59 -16.32 -2.95
N ASN A 71 15.56 -16.15 -3.78
CA ASN A 71 15.57 -15.15 -4.85
C ASN A 71 14.66 -13.94 -4.55
N GLY A 72 13.79 -14.01 -3.53
CA GLY A 72 12.84 -12.93 -3.21
C GLY A 72 11.83 -12.61 -4.31
N GLU A 73 11.59 -13.56 -5.21
CA GLU A 73 10.72 -13.42 -6.36
C GLU A 73 9.44 -14.22 -6.13
N PHE A 74 8.32 -13.52 -6.07
CA PHE A 74 6.99 -14.14 -6.02
C PHE A 74 6.70 -14.90 -7.33
N GLY A 75 7.21 -14.40 -8.45
CA GLY A 75 7.09 -14.99 -9.78
C GLY A 75 5.66 -14.87 -10.33
N GLU A 76 5.27 -15.77 -11.22
CA GLU A 76 3.96 -15.77 -11.91
C GLU A 76 2.86 -16.57 -11.19
N LYS A 77 3.07 -16.95 -9.93
CA LYS A 77 2.06 -17.72 -9.16
C LYS A 77 0.83 -16.86 -8.84
N ASN A 78 -0.33 -17.49 -8.69
CA ASN A 78 -1.53 -16.76 -8.26
C ASN A 78 -1.39 -16.34 -6.79
N PHE A 79 -1.90 -15.15 -6.46
CA PHE A 79 -2.02 -14.73 -5.08
C PHE A 79 -3.16 -15.50 -4.39
N ASN A 80 -2.86 -16.07 -3.22
CA ASN A 80 -3.81 -16.84 -2.44
C ASN A 80 -4.05 -16.13 -1.10
N ALA A 81 -5.23 -15.51 -0.94
CA ALA A 81 -5.59 -14.76 0.25
C ALA A 81 -5.60 -15.63 1.53
N ASN A 82 -5.95 -16.92 1.41
CA ASN A 82 -5.89 -17.84 2.55
C ASN A 82 -4.44 -18.07 3.00
N GLU A 83 -3.52 -18.30 2.06
CA GLU A 83 -2.09 -18.45 2.40
C GLU A 83 -1.49 -17.15 2.95
N TRP A 84 -1.97 -15.99 2.49
CA TRP A 84 -1.58 -14.70 3.06
C TRP A 84 -2.01 -14.58 4.52
N GLY A 85 -3.30 -14.84 4.81
CA GLY A 85 -3.85 -14.79 6.17
C GLY A 85 -3.26 -15.84 7.12
N GLU A 86 -2.84 -17.00 6.60
CA GLU A 86 -2.17 -18.06 7.37
C GLU A 86 -0.64 -17.85 7.50
N LEU A 87 -0.10 -16.73 7.00
CA LEU A 87 1.34 -16.43 7.00
C LEU A 87 2.18 -17.50 6.28
N ALA A 88 1.62 -18.11 5.23
CA ALA A 88 2.25 -19.14 4.41
C ALA A 88 2.76 -18.60 3.05
N LEU A 89 2.27 -17.44 2.61
CA LEU A 89 2.57 -16.90 1.29
C LEU A 89 3.94 -16.17 1.24
N LYS A 90 4.99 -16.91 0.86
CA LYS A 90 6.36 -16.38 0.74
C LYS A 90 6.57 -15.39 -0.40
N ASP A 91 7.58 -14.55 -0.22
CA ASP A 91 8.08 -13.55 -1.19
C ASP A 91 7.13 -12.38 -1.47
N VAL A 92 6.10 -12.22 -0.61
CA VAL A 92 5.24 -11.04 -0.57
C VAL A 92 5.56 -10.28 0.72
N PHE A 93 5.75 -8.97 0.61
CA PHE A 93 5.88 -8.10 1.78
C PHE A 93 4.65 -7.20 1.96
N ALA A 94 4.34 -6.89 3.20
CA ALA A 94 3.23 -5.98 3.55
C ALA A 94 3.65 -4.51 3.33
N ILE A 95 2.71 -3.69 2.89
CA ILE A 95 2.85 -2.22 2.85
C ILE A 95 1.96 -1.66 3.96
N GLU A 96 2.57 -0.96 4.91
CA GLU A 96 1.90 -0.41 6.09
C GLU A 96 1.00 0.77 5.71
N VAL A 97 -0.31 0.54 5.84
CA VAL A 97 -1.38 1.48 5.48
C VAL A 97 -2.41 1.65 6.60
N THR A 98 -2.16 1.14 7.80
CA THR A 98 -3.10 1.19 8.94
C THR A 98 -3.55 2.62 9.23
N GLU A 99 -2.62 3.57 9.17
CA GLU A 99 -2.88 4.99 9.40
C GLU A 99 -3.72 5.64 8.28
N LEU A 100 -3.71 5.09 7.06
CA LEU A 100 -4.56 5.55 5.95
C LEU A 100 -5.97 4.93 6.01
N GLY A 101 -6.15 3.83 6.76
CA GLY A 101 -7.41 3.12 6.90
C GLY A 101 -8.39 3.74 7.89
N GLY A 102 -8.00 4.75 8.67
CA GLY A 102 -8.96 5.46 9.55
C GLY A 102 -9.53 4.63 10.69
N GLY A 103 -8.76 3.67 11.22
CA GLY A 103 -9.28 2.69 12.19
C GLY A 103 -10.27 1.68 11.58
N HIS A 104 -10.68 1.87 10.33
CA HIS A 104 -11.38 0.90 9.50
C HIS A 104 -10.34 0.18 8.64
N THR A 105 -9.85 -0.96 9.12
CA THR A 105 -8.78 -1.81 8.53
C THR A 105 -9.12 -2.42 7.16
N GLN A 106 -9.92 -1.75 6.33
CA GLN A 106 -10.42 -2.26 5.07
C GLN A 106 -9.34 -2.28 3.99
N LEU A 107 -8.48 -1.25 3.96
CA LEU A 107 -7.36 -1.18 3.03
C LEU A 107 -6.22 -2.09 3.50
N GLY A 108 -5.91 -3.10 2.68
CA GLY A 108 -4.70 -3.91 2.82
C GLY A 108 -3.87 -3.79 1.55
N LEU A 109 -2.56 -3.57 1.69
CA LEU A 109 -1.62 -3.52 0.58
C LEU A 109 -0.47 -4.50 0.83
N CYS A 110 -0.12 -5.28 -0.19
CA CYS A 110 1.09 -6.08 -0.17
C CYS A 110 1.67 -6.19 -1.58
N MET A 111 2.95 -6.53 -1.67
CA MET A 111 3.65 -6.52 -2.95
C MET A 111 4.61 -7.69 -3.08
N GLY A 112 4.66 -8.25 -4.29
CA GLY A 112 5.65 -9.23 -4.70
C GLY A 112 6.33 -8.82 -6.00
N TYR A 113 7.46 -9.43 -6.31
CA TYR A 113 8.17 -9.20 -7.58
C TYR A 113 8.03 -10.39 -8.53
N SER A 114 7.96 -10.12 -9.83
CA SER A 114 8.06 -11.12 -10.89
C SER A 114 8.91 -10.59 -12.04
N GLY A 115 10.18 -10.99 -12.09
CA GLY A 115 11.11 -10.55 -13.14
C GLY A 115 11.31 -9.04 -13.08
N ASP A 116 10.93 -8.29 -14.11
CA ASP A 116 11.03 -6.82 -14.13
C ASP A 116 9.74 -6.12 -13.67
N SER A 117 8.78 -6.88 -13.13
CA SER A 117 7.48 -6.37 -12.68
C SER A 117 7.33 -6.35 -11.17
N GLU A 118 6.66 -5.31 -10.68
CA GLU A 118 6.01 -5.22 -9.37
C GLU A 118 4.58 -5.71 -9.48
N ARG A 119 4.18 -6.60 -8.57
CA ARG A 119 2.80 -7.09 -8.46
C ARG A 119 2.21 -6.52 -7.18
N LEU A 120 1.43 -5.46 -7.31
CA LEU A 120 0.72 -4.81 -6.21
C LEU A 120 -0.60 -5.55 -5.99
N PHE A 121 -0.77 -6.09 -4.79
CA PHE A 121 -2.01 -6.69 -4.34
C PHE A 121 -2.70 -5.75 -3.36
N TYR A 122 -4.00 -5.53 -3.57
CA TYR A 122 -4.77 -4.60 -2.74
C TYR A 122 -6.13 -5.17 -2.38
N SER A 123 -6.57 -4.86 -1.17
CA SER A 123 -7.85 -5.23 -0.57
C SER A 123 -8.57 -3.97 -0.11
N PHE A 124 -9.91 -3.99 -0.18
CA PHE A 124 -10.78 -3.02 0.49
C PHE A 124 -11.80 -3.70 1.42
N ASP A 125 -11.59 -4.97 1.78
CA ASP A 125 -12.56 -5.79 2.52
C ASP A 125 -11.96 -6.48 3.76
N ASN A 126 -10.96 -5.85 4.39
CA ASN A 126 -10.17 -6.42 5.50
C ASN A 126 -9.38 -7.67 5.10
N GLU A 127 -8.75 -7.63 3.92
CA GLU A 127 -7.85 -8.67 3.41
C GLU A 127 -8.56 -10.02 3.17
N ASN A 128 -9.88 -10.01 3.02
CA ASN A 128 -10.66 -11.21 2.65
C ASN A 128 -10.47 -11.54 1.17
N SER A 129 -10.33 -10.52 0.31
CA SER A 129 -10.02 -10.69 -1.10
C SER A 129 -9.02 -9.66 -1.60
N PHE A 130 -8.19 -10.07 -2.55
CA PHE A 130 -7.17 -9.21 -3.15
C PHE A 130 -7.38 -9.12 -4.66
N ASN A 131 -7.30 -7.89 -5.15
CA ASN A 131 -7.11 -7.59 -6.56
C ASN A 131 -5.62 -7.41 -6.84
N GLU A 132 -5.22 -7.50 -8.11
CA GLU A 132 -3.84 -7.35 -8.54
C GLU A 132 -3.74 -6.29 -9.63
N ILE A 133 -2.75 -5.40 -9.52
CA ILE A 133 -2.25 -4.58 -10.63
C ILE A 133 -0.74 -4.80 -10.75
N ARG A 134 -0.24 -4.77 -11.98
CA ARG A 134 1.17 -4.96 -12.29
C ARG A 134 1.80 -3.69 -12.84
N TYR A 135 3.01 -3.39 -12.38
CA TYR A 135 3.78 -2.23 -12.79
C TYR A 135 5.22 -2.61 -13.14
N PRO A 136 5.93 -1.79 -13.94
CA PRO A 136 7.39 -1.86 -14.00
C PRO A 136 8.01 -1.65 -12.62
N LYS A 137 9.10 -2.36 -12.30
CA LYS A 137 9.84 -2.15 -11.05
C LYS A 137 10.22 -0.67 -10.83
N GLY A 138 10.00 -0.17 -9.62
CA GLY A 138 10.23 1.21 -9.21
C GLY A 138 9.04 2.15 -9.42
N THR A 139 7.84 1.62 -9.68
CA THR A 139 6.64 2.44 -9.89
C THR A 139 5.92 2.75 -8.59
N VAL A 140 5.71 1.71 -7.75
CA VAL A 140 5.02 1.81 -6.46
C VAL A 140 5.97 2.39 -5.40
#